data_AF-A0A661HQ70-F1
#
_entry.id   AF-A0A661HQ70-F1
#
_cell.length_a   1.000
_cell.length_b   1.000
_cell.length_c   1.000
_cell.angle_alpha   90.00
_cell.angle_beta   90.00
_cell.angle_gamma   90.00
#
_symmetry.space_group_name_H-M   'P 1'
#
loop_
_entity.id
_entity.type
_entity.pdbx_description
1 polymer ?
#
loop_
_entity_poly.entity_id
_entity_poly.type
_entity_poly.pdbx_seq_one_letter_code
_entity_poly.pdbx_strand_id
1 'polypeptide(L)' 'QVVAGIKEWYSAEDMLDTQVCVVANLKPAKLMGHKSEGMLLAAKDQDGLCMIRPEKPKTAGTNIG' A
#
# COMPACT_ATOMS: atom_id res chain seq x y z
N GLN A 1 -4.79 9.32 -5.50
CA GLN A 1 -5.51 8.16 -4.87
C GLN A 1 -4.75 6.87 -5.16
N VAL A 2 -4.71 5.91 -4.23
CA VAL A 2 -4.13 4.58 -4.46
C VAL A 2 -5.22 3.51 -4.30
N VAL A 3 -5.27 2.56 -5.24
CA VAL A 3 -6.20 1.42 -5.22
C VAL A 3 -5.38 0.15 -5.08
N ALA A 4 -5.67 -0.67 -4.07
CA ALA A 4 -4.95 -1.91 -3.79
C ALA A 4 -5.92 -3.08 -3.61
N GLY A 5 -5.60 -4.23 -4.21
CA GLY A 5 -6.38 -5.46 -4.08
C GLY A 5 -6.02 -6.25 -2.83
N ILE A 6 -6.21 -5.67 -1.65
CA ILE A 6 -5.80 -6.27 -0.36
C ILE A 6 -6.97 -6.70 0.54
N LYS A 7 -8.21 -6.62 0.02
CA LYS A 7 -9.45 -6.89 0.77
C LYS A 7 -9.51 -8.30 1.39
N GLU A 8 -8.84 -9.28 0.81
CA GLU A 8 -8.81 -10.65 1.32
C GLU A 8 -7.96 -10.79 2.59
N TRP A 9 -7.05 -9.85 2.86
CA TRP A 9 -6.08 -9.92 3.97
C TRP A 9 -6.23 -8.81 5.01
N TYR A 10 -6.76 -7.65 4.63
CA TYR A 10 -6.92 -6.50 5.53
C TYR A 10 -8.34 -5.96 5.48
N SER A 11 -8.90 -5.71 6.66
CA SER A 11 -10.14 -4.97 6.84
C SER A 11 -9.93 -3.46 6.65
N ALA A 12 -11.01 -2.69 6.63
CA ALA A 12 -10.90 -1.23 6.56
C ALA A 12 -10.30 -0.67 7.86
N GLU A 13 -10.64 -1.29 8.99
CA GLU A 13 -10.19 -0.93 10.33
C GLU A 13 -8.69 -1.15 10.50
N ASP A 14 -8.13 -2.24 9.93
CA ASP A 14 -6.69 -2.53 9.95
C ASP A 14 -5.83 -1.49 9.20
N MET A 15 -6.49 -0.66 8.39
CA MET A 15 -5.85 0.36 7.56
C MET A 15 -5.94 1.76 8.16
N LEU A 16 -6.78 1.97 9.16
CA LEU A 16 -6.89 3.27 9.84
C LEU A 16 -5.61 3.55 10.64
N ASP A 17 -5.21 4.82 10.66
CA ASP A 17 -4.04 5.34 11.39
C ASP A 17 -2.73 4.57 11.18
N THR A 18 -2.63 3.87 10.05
CA THR A 18 -1.53 2.98 9.71
C THR A 18 -0.63 3.60 8.65
N GLN A 19 0.69 3.43 8.81
CA GLN A 19 1.66 3.84 7.79
C GLN A 19 1.94 2.71 6.81
N VAL A 20 2.11 3.07 5.54
CA VAL A 20 2.37 2.13 4.44
C VAL A 20 3.47 2.66 3.53
N CYS A 21 4.18 1.76 2.88
CA CYS A 21 5.10 2.12 1.81
C CYS A 21 4.37 2.12 0.46
N VAL A 22 4.58 3.15 -0.35
CA VAL A 22 4.00 3.27 -1.69
C VAL A 22 5.07 3.58 -2.73
N VAL A 23 4.89 3.03 -3.92
CA VAL A 23 5.63 3.45 -5.11
C VAL A 23 4.87 4.61 -5.75
N ALA A 24 5.48 5.80 -5.72
CA ALA A 24 4.86 7.06 -6.16
C ALA A 24 5.31 7.53 -7.56
N ASN A 25 6.28 6.85 -8.20
CA ASN A 25 6.82 7.23 -9.51
C ASN A 25 6.20 6.47 -10.69
N LEU A 26 5.15 5.69 -10.45
CA LEU A 26 4.45 4.95 -11.51
C LEU A 26 3.49 5.85 -12.28
N LYS A 27 3.33 5.56 -13.57
CA LYS A 27 2.26 6.17 -14.36
C LYS A 27 0.90 5.74 -13.79
N PRO A 28 -0.10 6.63 -13.71
CA PRO A 28 -1.41 6.26 -13.21
C PRO A 28 -2.03 5.10 -14.01
N ALA A 29 -2.62 4.14 -13.30
CA ALA A 29 -3.26 2.97 -13.87
C ALA A 29 -4.74 2.93 -13.50
N LYS A 30 -5.59 2.38 -14.36
CA LYS A 30 -6.99 2.10 -14.01
C LYS A 30 -7.07 0.72 -13.38
N LEU A 31 -7.54 0.64 -12.14
CA LEU A 31 -7.80 -0.61 -11.41
C LEU A 31 -9.27 -0.62 -10.98
N MET A 32 -10.01 -1.66 -11.39
CA MET A 32 -11.44 -1.83 -11.06
C MET A 32 -12.29 -0.58 -11.39
N GLY A 33 -12.00 0.10 -12.50
CA GLY A 33 -12.70 1.33 -12.92
C GLY A 33 -12.21 2.61 -12.24
N HIS A 34 -11.36 2.53 -11.21
CA HIS A 34 -10.81 3.67 -10.49
C HIS A 34 -9.38 3.99 -10.93
N LYS A 35 -9.00 5.27 -10.90
CA LYS A 35 -7.63 5.71 -11.19
C LYS A 35 -6.75 5.53 -9.95
N SER A 36 -5.72 4.70 -10.05
CA SER A 36 -4.65 4.57 -9.05
C SER A 36 -3.41 5.32 -9.51
N GLU A 37 -2.86 6.16 -8.63
CA GLU A 37 -1.69 7.02 -8.88
C GLU A 37 -0.44 6.52 -8.14
N GLY A 38 -0.51 5.30 -7.63
CA GLY A 38 0.60 4.64 -6.96
C GLY A 38 0.30 3.18 -6.71
N MET A 39 1.24 2.51 -6.06
CA MET A 39 1.14 1.10 -5.69
C MET A 39 1.53 0.94 -4.23
N LEU A 40 0.65 0.31 -3.44
CA LEU A 40 0.96 -0.10 -2.08
C LEU A 40 1.91 -1.30 -2.12
N LEU A 41 2.96 -1.27 -1.29
CA LEU A 41 3.95 -2.33 -1.21
C LEU A 41 3.56 -3.39 -0.18
N ALA A 42 3.59 -4.65 -0.62
CA ALA A 42 3.36 -5.82 0.21
C ALA A 42 4.24 -6.98 -0.29
N ALA A 43 4.69 -7.83 0.63
CA ALA A 43 5.23 -9.14 0.31
C ALA A 43 4.08 -10.14 0.19
N LYS A 44 4.15 -11.05 -0.79
CA LYS A 44 3.18 -12.13 -0.95
C LYS A 44 3.89 -13.44 -1.21
N ASP A 45 3.57 -14.45 -0.42
CA ASP A 45 4.11 -15.80 -0.52
C ASP A 45 3.02 -16.85 -0.22
N GLN A 46 3.43 -18.07 0.18
CA GLN A 46 2.52 -19.18 0.49
C GLN A 46 1.71 -18.94 1.76
N ASP A 47 2.22 -18.12 2.69
CA ASP A 47 1.58 -17.83 3.98
C ASP A 47 0.60 -16.66 3.88
N GLY A 48 0.63 -15.90 2.79
CA GLY A 48 -0.35 -14.87 2.48
C GLY A 48 0.27 -13.56 2.02
N LEU A 49 -0.42 -12.46 2.30
CA LEU A 49 0.03 -11.11 1.96
C LEU A 49 0.39 -10.34 3.23
N CYS A 50 1.61 -9.83 3.29
CA CYS A 50 2.12 -9.03 4.39
C CYS A 50 2.48 -7.62 3.90
N MET A 51 1.79 -6.61 4.40
CA MET A 51 2.00 -5.22 4.02
C MET A 51 3.32 -4.67 4.55
N ILE A 52 4.07 -3.97 3.70
CA ILE A 52 5.35 -3.35 4.06
C ILE A 52 5.09 -2.01 4.75
N ARG A 53 5.65 -1.86 5.94
CA ARG A 53 5.53 -0.68 6.79
C ARG A 53 6.90 -0.32 7.39
N PRO A 54 7.19 0.96 7.67
CA PRO A 54 8.37 1.31 8.43
C PRO A 54 8.26 0.79 9.87
N GLU A 55 9.37 0.32 10.43
CA GLU A 55 9.43 -0.19 11.83
C GLU A 55 9.05 0.89 12.86
N LYS A 56 9.37 2.15 12.57
CA LYS A 56 9.09 3.31 13.42
C LYS A 56 8.31 4.36 12.66
N PRO A 57 7.45 5.15 13.33
CA PRO A 57 6.72 6.23 12.69
C PRO A 57 7.65 7.19 11.94
N LYS A 58 7.27 7.56 10.71
CA LYS A 58 8.00 8.52 9.87
C LYS A 58 7.09 9.61 9.34
N THR A 59 7.68 10.74 8.98
CA THR A 59 6.95 11.79 8.26
C THR A 59 6.46 11.26 6.91
N ALA A 60 5.19 11.48 6.59
CA ALA A 60 4.63 11.09 5.30
C ALA A 60 5.43 11.69 4.13
N GLY A 61 5.71 10.88 3.11
CA GLY A 61 6.53 11.29 1.97
C GLY A 61 8.05 11.14 2.17
N THR A 62 8.51 10.60 3.30
CA THR A 62 9.92 10.21 3.47
C THR A 62 10.27 9.15 2.42
N ASN A 63 11.37 9.35 1.69
CA ASN A 63 11.85 8.38 0.70
C ASN A 63 12.29 7.08 1.38
N ILE A 64 11.99 5.96 0.74
CA ILE A 64 12.55 4.65 1.10
C ILE A 64 13.97 4.58 0.55
N GLY A 65 14.92 4.20 1.41
CA GLY A 65 16.34 4.05 1.07
C GLY A 65 16.73 2.61 0.80
#